data_AF-A0A2G6AN54-F1
#
_entry.id   AF-A0A2G6AN54-F1
#
_cell.length_a   1.000
_cell.length_b   1.000
_cell.length_c   1.000
_cell.angle_alpha   90.00
_cell.angle_beta   90.00
_cell.angle_gamma   90.00
#
_symmetry.space_group_name_H-M   'P 1'
#
loop_
_entity.id
_entity.type
_entity.pdbx_description
1 polymer ?
#
loop_
_entity_poly.entity_id
_entity_poly.type
_entity_poly.pdbx_seq_one_letter_code
_entity_poly.pdbx_strand_id
1 'polypeptide(L)'
;MDEKLLDKHMEEMRPYLLKWHREHSVMMLTSPFKTLQYKVGMEGFAKPKDLLCQSYLYSISEAFRELVRTYYYAQAAHQIEVELREKNDILWSNYWKYEMKNYYFRTVIPRIISLLDYVAVMINELSCCEVVKEEGKVYFDPFKSCLKKQKKRAGWLSFKEINELNLILSPIYKDISQSDRNVLRHYRNTSTHRYFVGIDELTVALQKRMLSVKERQKFNIQQTHSYGLSGLPEYSFSELVIIAEKLLNNLDSMLSQLLQMDMIRKSVKLIEEKK
;
A
#
# COMPACT_ATOMS: atom_id res chain seq x y z
N MET A 1 -33.95 -11.32 10.37
CA MET A 1 -33.74 -10.70 9.04
C MET A 1 -34.78 -11.32 8.13
N ASP A 2 -35.57 -10.53 7.41
CA ASP A 2 -36.59 -11.07 6.52
C ASP A 2 -35.91 -11.66 5.27
N GLU A 3 -35.93 -12.99 5.12
CA GLU A 3 -35.26 -13.70 4.02
C GLU A 3 -35.73 -13.22 2.65
N LYS A 4 -37.01 -12.83 2.51
CA LYS A 4 -37.55 -12.30 1.24
C LYS A 4 -36.94 -10.95 0.87
N LEU A 5 -36.65 -10.13 1.87
CA LEU A 5 -36.00 -8.83 1.67
C LEU A 5 -34.52 -9.03 1.28
N LEU A 6 -33.85 -10.00 1.90
CA LEU A 6 -32.47 -10.37 1.55
C LEU A 6 -32.38 -10.88 0.10
N ASP A 7 -33.27 -11.78 -0.31
CA ASP A 7 -33.30 -12.32 -1.67
C ASP A 7 -33.55 -11.22 -2.70
N LYS A 8 -34.48 -10.30 -2.41
CA LYS A 8 -34.77 -9.16 -3.28
C LYS A 8 -33.53 -8.25 -3.45
N HIS A 9 -32.86 -7.91 -2.35
CA HIS A 9 -31.65 -7.08 -2.42
C HIS A 9 -30.50 -7.80 -3.11
N MET A 10 -30.35 -9.13 -2.94
CA MET A 10 -29.34 -9.92 -3.64
C MET A 10 -29.59 -9.97 -5.15
N GLU A 11 -30.84 -10.15 -5.58
CA GLU A 11 -31.19 -10.11 -7.01
C GLU A 11 -30.99 -8.71 -7.61
N GLU A 12 -31.35 -7.64 -6.89
CA GLU A 12 -31.07 -6.25 -7.30
C GLU A 12 -29.56 -5.98 -7.46
N MET A 13 -28.73 -6.58 -6.60
CA MET A 13 -27.28 -6.36 -6.57
C MET A 13 -26.49 -7.28 -7.48
N ARG A 14 -27.07 -8.40 -7.91
CA ARG A 14 -26.42 -9.39 -8.76
C ARG A 14 -25.78 -8.80 -10.03
N PRO A 15 -26.42 -7.88 -10.78
CA PRO A 15 -25.78 -7.27 -11.95
C PRO A 15 -24.52 -6.48 -11.59
N TYR A 16 -24.55 -5.75 -10.46
CA TYR A 16 -23.43 -4.93 -9.99
C TYR A 16 -22.29 -5.79 -9.45
N LEU A 17 -22.58 -6.88 -8.74
CA LEU A 17 -21.56 -7.84 -8.30
C LEU A 17 -20.86 -8.51 -9.49
N LEU A 18 -21.63 -8.95 -10.49
CA LEU A 18 -21.06 -9.53 -11.71
C LEU A 18 -20.20 -8.52 -12.47
N LYS A 19 -20.68 -7.27 -12.58
CA LYS A 19 -19.91 -6.18 -13.18
C LYS A 19 -18.62 -5.91 -12.41
N TRP A 20 -18.67 -5.84 -11.08
CA TRP A 20 -17.51 -5.60 -10.23
C TRP A 20 -16.41 -6.64 -10.46
N HIS A 21 -16.79 -7.91 -10.44
CA HIS A 21 -15.87 -9.00 -10.71
C HIS A 21 -15.30 -8.94 -12.12
N ARG A 22 -16.12 -8.60 -13.12
CA ARG A 22 -15.68 -8.42 -14.50
C ARG A 22 -14.65 -7.30 -14.62
N GLU A 23 -14.96 -6.10 -14.12
CA GLU A 23 -14.07 -4.93 -14.21
C GLU A 23 -12.74 -5.19 -13.47
N HIS A 24 -12.79 -5.74 -12.26
CA HIS A 24 -11.59 -6.15 -11.53
C HIS A 24 -10.75 -7.15 -12.34
N SER A 25 -11.39 -8.14 -12.95
CA SER A 25 -10.68 -9.16 -13.76
C SER A 25 -10.03 -8.56 -15.00
N VAL A 26 -10.73 -7.65 -15.68
CA VAL A 26 -10.17 -6.91 -16.82
C VAL A 26 -8.96 -6.09 -16.38
N MET A 27 -9.06 -5.33 -15.28
CA MET A 27 -7.94 -4.54 -14.75
C MET A 27 -6.72 -5.42 -14.40
N MET A 28 -6.94 -6.58 -13.79
CA MET A 28 -5.85 -7.54 -13.50
C MET A 28 -5.20 -8.06 -14.79
N LEU A 29 -5.99 -8.42 -15.80
CA LEU A 29 -5.49 -8.92 -17.09
C LEU A 29 -4.69 -7.84 -17.84
N THR A 30 -5.21 -6.61 -17.88
CA THR A 30 -4.59 -5.48 -18.58
C THR A 30 -3.61 -4.69 -17.72
N SER A 31 -3.28 -5.18 -16.53
CA SER A 31 -2.40 -4.47 -15.59
C SER A 31 -1.03 -4.20 -16.21
N PRO A 32 -0.52 -2.95 -16.12
CA PRO A 32 0.78 -2.57 -16.69
C PRO A 32 1.97 -2.98 -15.80
N PHE A 33 1.72 -3.47 -14.58
CA PHE A 33 2.79 -3.75 -13.62
C PHE A 33 3.63 -4.95 -14.05
N LYS A 34 4.92 -4.70 -14.28
CA LYS A 34 5.87 -5.71 -14.76
C LYS A 34 6.12 -6.80 -13.72
N THR A 35 6.11 -6.46 -12.44
CA THR A 35 6.34 -7.39 -11.34
C THR A 35 5.30 -8.52 -11.33
N LEU A 36 4.08 -8.27 -11.83
CA LEU A 36 3.04 -9.30 -11.93
C LEU A 36 3.30 -10.36 -13.00
N GLN A 37 4.20 -10.08 -13.96
CA GLN A 37 4.56 -11.03 -15.02
C GLN A 37 5.48 -12.14 -14.51
N TYR A 38 5.99 -12.03 -13.29
CA TYR A 38 6.93 -12.98 -12.73
C TYR A 38 6.35 -13.68 -11.51
N LYS A 39 6.61 -14.98 -11.42
CA LYS A 39 6.49 -15.77 -10.20
C LYS A 39 7.86 -16.14 -9.68
N VAL A 40 8.03 -16.02 -8.37
CA VAL A 40 9.24 -16.42 -7.66
C VAL A 40 9.11 -17.91 -7.30
N GLY A 41 9.95 -18.75 -7.88
CA GLY A 41 10.10 -20.14 -7.48
C GLY A 41 11.07 -20.28 -6.31
N MET A 42 10.77 -21.22 -5.41
CA MET A 42 11.66 -21.62 -4.31
C MET A 42 12.29 -22.98 -4.62
N GLU A 43 13.58 -23.12 -4.36
CA GLU A 43 14.34 -24.36 -4.49
C GLU A 43 14.75 -24.85 -3.10
N GLY A 44 14.34 -26.06 -2.72
CA GLY A 44 14.57 -26.59 -1.36
C GLY A 44 16.03 -26.87 -1.00
N PHE A 45 16.93 -26.90 -1.98
CA PHE A 45 18.35 -27.22 -1.80
C PHE A 45 19.25 -26.13 -2.39
N ALA A 46 19.20 -24.93 -1.82
CA ALA A 46 20.05 -23.80 -2.18
C ALA A 46 20.95 -23.36 -1.00
N LYS A 47 21.93 -22.48 -1.25
CA LYS A 47 22.78 -21.95 -0.17
C LYS A 47 21.94 -21.07 0.77
N PRO A 48 22.34 -20.88 2.04
CA PRO A 48 21.56 -20.08 3.01
C PRO A 48 21.20 -18.68 2.51
N LYS A 49 22.13 -17.98 1.85
CA LYS A 49 21.89 -16.67 1.21
C LYS A 49 20.74 -16.74 0.20
N ASP A 50 20.75 -17.78 -0.62
CA ASP A 50 19.83 -17.93 -1.75
C ASP A 50 18.44 -18.30 -1.22
N LEU A 51 18.35 -19.20 -0.24
CA LEU A 51 17.11 -19.55 0.46
C LEU A 51 16.45 -18.34 1.13
N LEU A 52 17.26 -17.52 1.81
CA LEU A 52 16.82 -16.28 2.43
C LEU A 52 16.27 -15.31 1.37
N CYS A 53 17.03 -15.10 0.30
CA CYS A 53 16.61 -14.26 -0.83
C CYS A 53 15.30 -14.76 -1.48
N GLN A 54 15.18 -16.06 -1.74
CA GLN A 54 13.98 -16.68 -2.31
C GLN A 54 12.76 -16.50 -1.41
N SER A 55 12.90 -16.74 -0.10
CA SER A 55 11.78 -16.65 0.86
C SER A 55 11.23 -15.24 0.96
N TYR A 56 12.11 -14.25 1.03
CA TYR A 56 11.72 -12.84 1.03
C TYR A 56 11.09 -12.42 -0.29
N LEU A 57 11.73 -12.73 -1.42
CA LEU A 57 11.20 -12.31 -2.73
C LEU A 57 9.88 -12.98 -3.06
N TYR A 58 9.67 -14.25 -2.68
CA TYR A 58 8.38 -14.91 -2.80
C TYR A 58 7.30 -14.13 -2.04
N SER A 59 7.57 -13.84 -0.77
CA SER A 59 6.65 -13.11 0.10
C SER A 59 6.38 -11.68 -0.41
N ILE A 60 7.41 -10.98 -0.89
CA ILE A 60 7.29 -9.62 -1.47
C ILE A 60 6.45 -9.66 -2.75
N SER A 61 6.71 -10.62 -3.65
CA SER A 61 5.99 -10.76 -4.93
C SER A 61 4.51 -11.10 -4.71
N GLU A 62 4.20 -12.02 -3.80
CA GLU A 62 2.80 -12.35 -3.47
C GLU A 62 2.09 -11.19 -2.77
N ALA A 63 2.75 -10.51 -1.83
CA ALA A 63 2.19 -9.33 -1.18
C ALA A 63 1.95 -8.18 -2.17
N PHE A 64 2.84 -7.98 -3.14
CA PHE A 64 2.63 -7.01 -4.23
C PHE A 64 1.42 -7.41 -5.11
N ARG A 65 1.29 -8.69 -5.46
CA ARG A 65 0.15 -9.22 -6.23
C ARG A 65 -1.17 -9.01 -5.49
N GLU A 66 -1.22 -9.29 -4.19
CA GLU A 66 -2.39 -9.06 -3.34
C GLU A 66 -2.72 -7.57 -3.22
N LEU A 67 -1.70 -6.72 -3.08
CA LEU A 67 -1.85 -5.27 -3.04
C LEU A 67 -2.49 -4.73 -4.34
N VAL A 68 -2.01 -5.16 -5.51
CA VAL A 68 -2.60 -4.74 -6.79
C VAL A 68 -4.04 -5.23 -6.94
N ARG A 69 -4.33 -6.48 -6.55
CA ARG A 69 -5.72 -7.00 -6.53
C ARG A 69 -6.63 -6.14 -5.67
N THR A 70 -6.18 -5.83 -4.45
CA THR A 70 -6.93 -5.00 -3.49
C THR A 70 -7.17 -3.59 -4.05
N TYR A 71 -6.15 -3.01 -4.68
CA TYR A 71 -6.24 -1.71 -5.35
C TYR A 71 -7.28 -1.72 -6.49
N TYR A 72 -7.25 -2.73 -7.36
CA TYR A 72 -8.22 -2.84 -8.45
C TYR A 72 -9.64 -3.19 -7.98
N TYR A 73 -9.80 -3.94 -6.88
CA TYR A 73 -11.12 -4.13 -6.27
C TYR A 73 -11.75 -2.80 -5.87
N ALA A 74 -10.98 -1.90 -5.26
CA ALA A 74 -11.46 -0.57 -4.89
C ALA A 74 -11.79 0.29 -6.12
N GLN A 75 -10.94 0.28 -7.14
CA GLN A 75 -11.17 0.99 -8.40
C GLN A 75 -12.44 0.52 -9.12
N ALA A 76 -12.64 -0.80 -9.24
CA ALA A 76 -13.85 -1.36 -9.83
C ALA A 76 -15.11 -1.03 -9.01
N ALA A 77 -15.02 -1.03 -7.67
CA ALA A 77 -16.12 -0.62 -6.81
C ALA A 77 -16.46 0.87 -6.97
N HIS A 78 -15.45 1.73 -7.17
CA HIS A 78 -15.65 3.14 -7.44
C HIS A 78 -16.43 3.39 -8.75
N GLN A 79 -16.17 2.62 -9.80
CA GLN A 79 -16.92 2.73 -11.06
C GLN A 79 -18.42 2.44 -10.86
N ILE A 80 -18.75 1.46 -10.01
CA ILE A 80 -20.15 1.12 -9.70
C ILE A 80 -20.81 2.19 -8.82
N GLU A 81 -20.09 2.69 -7.81
CA GLU A 81 -20.55 3.81 -6.98
C GLU A 81 -20.96 5.01 -7.83
N VAL A 82 -20.12 5.40 -8.80
CA VAL A 82 -20.36 6.53 -9.70
C VAL A 82 -21.59 6.27 -10.57
N GLU A 83 -21.69 5.10 -11.20
CA GLU A 83 -22.84 4.74 -12.04
C GLU A 83 -24.16 4.77 -11.25
N LEU A 84 -24.18 4.22 -10.03
CA LEU A 84 -25.37 4.24 -9.17
C LEU A 84 -25.76 5.66 -8.77
N ARG A 85 -24.77 6.51 -8.50
CA ARG A 85 -25.01 7.92 -8.20
C ARG A 85 -25.61 8.66 -9.40
N GLU A 86 -25.13 8.39 -10.61
CA GLU A 86 -25.68 8.96 -11.85
C GLU A 86 -27.13 8.51 -12.11
N LYS A 87 -27.47 7.29 -11.68
CA LYS A 87 -28.84 6.75 -11.71
C LYS A 87 -29.74 7.23 -10.56
N ASN A 88 -29.26 8.15 -9.72
CA ASN A 88 -29.92 8.63 -8.49
C ASN A 88 -30.21 7.53 -7.44
N ASP A 89 -29.51 6.39 -7.49
CA ASP A 89 -29.59 5.33 -6.48
C ASP A 89 -28.57 5.58 -5.35
N ILE A 90 -28.91 6.55 -4.50
CA ILE A 90 -28.01 7.08 -3.46
C ILE A 90 -27.71 6.01 -2.40
N LEU A 91 -28.67 5.17 -2.05
CA LEU A 91 -28.51 4.17 -0.99
C LEU A 91 -27.49 3.11 -1.41
N TRP A 92 -27.66 2.53 -2.60
CA TRP A 92 -26.71 1.56 -3.10
C TRP A 92 -25.37 2.18 -3.48
N SER A 93 -25.35 3.40 -4.02
CA SER A 93 -24.09 4.14 -4.24
C SER A 93 -23.29 4.27 -2.94
N ASN A 94 -23.95 4.62 -1.82
CA ASN A 94 -23.29 4.70 -0.52
C ASN A 94 -22.80 3.33 -0.02
N TYR A 95 -23.56 2.26 -0.20
CA TYR A 95 -23.10 0.90 0.12
C TYR A 95 -21.78 0.58 -0.61
N TRP A 96 -21.74 0.81 -1.94
CA TRP A 96 -20.51 0.59 -2.73
C TRP A 96 -19.37 1.51 -2.32
N LYS A 97 -19.65 2.74 -1.91
CA LYS A 97 -18.65 3.68 -1.39
C LYS A 97 -17.99 3.14 -0.12
N TYR A 98 -18.79 2.80 0.91
CA TYR A 98 -18.27 2.49 2.24
C TYR A 98 -17.85 1.03 2.37
N GLU A 99 -18.72 0.08 2.02
CA GLU A 99 -18.52 -1.35 2.28
C GLU A 99 -17.61 -2.04 1.26
N MET A 100 -17.48 -1.46 0.06
CA MET A 100 -16.67 -2.03 -1.01
C MET A 100 -15.44 -1.17 -1.27
N LYS A 101 -15.61 0.01 -1.86
CA LYS A 101 -14.50 0.88 -2.29
C LYS A 101 -13.56 1.25 -1.14
N ASN A 102 -14.08 1.88 -0.09
CA ASN A 102 -13.25 2.33 1.03
C ASN A 102 -12.71 1.16 1.86
N TYR A 103 -13.52 0.13 2.09
CA TYR A 103 -13.13 -1.08 2.81
C TYR A 103 -11.87 -1.73 2.23
N TYR A 104 -11.78 -1.88 0.91
CA TYR A 104 -10.58 -2.42 0.26
C TYR A 104 -9.45 -1.39 0.23
N PHE A 105 -9.76 -0.13 -0.11
CA PHE A 105 -8.75 0.89 -0.34
C PHE A 105 -8.00 1.33 0.94
N ARG A 106 -8.64 1.27 2.13
CA ARG A 106 -8.05 1.69 3.42
C ARG A 106 -6.70 1.05 3.74
N THR A 107 -6.44 -0.14 3.18
CA THR A 107 -5.19 -0.88 3.42
C THR A 107 -4.11 -0.66 2.36
N VAL A 108 -4.43 -0.03 1.22
CA VAL A 108 -3.52 0.08 0.07
C VAL A 108 -2.26 0.87 0.41
N ILE A 109 -2.40 2.11 0.90
CA ILE A 109 -1.23 2.95 1.27
C ILE A 109 -0.42 2.33 2.42
N PRO A 110 -1.03 1.88 3.54
CA PRO A 110 -0.29 1.16 4.58
C PRO A 110 0.50 -0.04 4.06
N ARG A 111 -0.11 -0.88 3.21
CA ARG A 111 0.55 -2.07 2.65
C ARG A 111 1.71 -1.71 1.73
N ILE A 112 1.63 -0.64 0.95
CA ILE A 112 2.76 -0.11 0.17
C ILE A 112 3.94 0.20 1.10
N ILE A 113 3.69 0.94 2.19
CA ILE A 113 4.73 1.33 3.15
C ILE A 113 5.33 0.08 3.81
N SER A 114 4.49 -0.86 4.25
CA SER A 114 4.95 -2.13 4.84
C SER A 114 5.79 -2.94 3.87
N LEU A 115 5.44 -2.98 2.59
CA LEU A 115 6.22 -3.69 1.57
C LEU A 115 7.61 -3.08 1.40
N LEU A 116 7.72 -1.75 1.48
CA LEU A 116 9.01 -1.06 1.44
C LEU A 116 9.88 -1.42 2.63
N ASP A 117 9.33 -1.43 3.84
CA ASP A 117 10.09 -1.89 5.02
C ASP A 117 10.52 -3.33 4.87
N TYR A 118 9.67 -4.19 4.33
CA TYR A 118 9.99 -5.60 4.13
C TYR A 118 11.12 -5.82 3.11
N VAL A 119 11.17 -5.00 2.05
CA VAL A 119 12.33 -4.93 1.13
C VAL A 119 13.59 -4.47 1.87
N ALA A 120 13.48 -3.48 2.76
CA ALA A 120 14.63 -3.03 3.56
C ALA A 120 15.12 -4.11 4.52
N VAL A 121 14.22 -4.86 5.16
CA VAL A 121 14.55 -6.01 6.02
C VAL A 121 15.30 -7.08 5.21
N MET A 122 14.77 -7.48 4.05
CA MET A 122 15.44 -8.44 3.18
C MET A 122 16.88 -8.02 2.87
N ILE A 123 17.09 -6.77 2.44
CA ILE A 123 18.43 -6.29 2.07
C ILE A 123 19.32 -6.21 3.32
N ASN A 124 18.79 -5.81 4.47
CA ASN A 124 19.55 -5.76 5.71
C ASN A 124 19.99 -7.16 6.16
N GLU A 125 19.15 -8.17 6.03
CA GLU A 125 19.52 -9.56 6.31
C GLU A 125 20.53 -10.11 5.32
N LEU A 126 20.40 -9.79 4.03
CA LEU A 126 21.44 -10.12 3.03
C LEU A 126 22.79 -9.45 3.35
N SER A 127 22.76 -8.32 4.07
CA SER A 127 23.94 -7.64 4.59
C SER A 127 24.44 -8.21 5.92
N CYS A 128 23.86 -9.31 6.42
CA CYS A 128 24.12 -9.86 7.76
C CYS A 128 23.90 -8.84 8.88
N CYS A 129 22.90 -7.96 8.73
CA CYS A 129 22.59 -6.86 9.64
C CYS A 129 23.76 -5.87 9.86
N GLU A 130 24.70 -5.78 8.91
CA GLU A 130 25.81 -4.84 8.99
C GLU A 130 25.39 -3.39 8.65
N VAL A 131 24.30 -3.20 7.90
CA VAL A 131 23.77 -1.86 7.56
C VAL A 131 22.97 -1.27 8.71
N VAL A 132 22.08 -2.05 9.31
CA VAL A 132 21.32 -1.72 10.52
C VAL A 132 21.39 -2.92 11.48
N LYS A 133 22.03 -2.71 12.64
CA LYS A 133 22.30 -3.79 13.61
C LYS A 133 21.05 -4.30 14.33
N GLU A 134 20.05 -3.44 14.51
CA GLU A 134 18.82 -3.78 15.21
C GLU A 134 17.70 -4.05 14.21
N GLU A 135 17.32 -5.32 14.07
CA GLU A 135 16.33 -5.80 13.09
C GLU A 135 14.96 -5.11 13.26
N GLY A 136 14.48 -4.94 14.50
CA GLY A 136 13.22 -4.23 14.80
C GLY A 136 13.23 -2.73 14.49
N LYS A 137 14.35 -2.17 14.02
CA LYS A 137 14.48 -0.76 13.60
C LYS A 137 14.72 -0.60 12.10
N VAL A 138 14.56 -1.67 11.32
CA VAL A 138 14.75 -1.62 9.86
C VAL A 138 13.50 -1.05 9.20
N TYR A 139 13.50 0.27 9.06
CA TYR A 139 12.51 1.01 8.27
C TYR A 139 13.14 1.53 6.99
N PHE A 140 12.36 1.60 5.91
CA PHE A 140 12.87 1.87 4.57
C PHE A 140 13.70 3.16 4.46
N ASP A 141 13.19 4.29 4.98
CA ASP A 141 13.87 5.59 4.87
C ASP A 141 15.18 5.67 5.68
N PRO A 142 15.21 5.29 6.97
CA PRO A 142 16.45 5.14 7.72
C PRO A 142 17.42 4.15 7.05
N PHE A 143 16.94 2.99 6.63
CA PHE A 143 17.75 1.95 5.99
C PHE A 143 18.43 2.49 4.72
N LYS A 144 17.68 3.11 3.82
CA LYS A 144 18.20 3.72 2.58
C LYS A 144 19.28 4.76 2.88
N SER A 145 19.12 5.53 3.95
CA SER A 145 20.14 6.51 4.40
C SER A 145 21.41 5.83 4.92
N CYS A 146 21.28 4.70 5.62
CA CYS A 146 22.41 3.90 6.09
C CYS A 146 23.13 3.17 4.94
N LEU A 147 22.36 2.60 4.00
CA LEU A 147 22.88 1.90 2.82
C LEU A 147 23.75 2.83 1.94
N LYS A 148 23.33 4.08 1.75
CA LYS A 148 24.11 5.11 1.04
C LYS A 148 25.46 5.43 1.67
N LYS A 149 25.61 5.24 2.98
CA LYS A 149 26.86 5.51 3.71
C LYS A 149 27.86 4.37 3.64
N GLN A 150 27.44 3.20 3.15
CA GLN A 150 28.33 2.05 3.03
C GLN A 150 29.40 2.31 1.97
N LYS A 151 30.67 2.15 2.36
CA LYS A 151 31.85 2.33 1.48
C LYS A 151 32.56 1.02 1.15
N LYS A 152 32.04 -0.10 1.67
CA LYS A 152 32.63 -1.43 1.54
C LYS A 152 31.53 -2.48 1.43
N ARG A 153 31.93 -3.72 1.19
CA ARG A 153 31.07 -4.91 1.30
C ARG A 153 30.37 -4.94 2.66
N ALA A 154 29.12 -5.39 2.69
CA ALA A 154 28.34 -5.65 3.90
C ALA A 154 27.71 -7.05 3.79
N GLY A 155 28.09 -8.00 4.66
CA GLY A 155 27.59 -9.37 4.63
C GLY A 155 27.81 -10.06 3.27
N TRP A 156 26.71 -10.46 2.61
CA TRP A 156 26.74 -11.06 1.28
C TRP A 156 26.60 -10.05 0.12
N LEU A 157 26.51 -8.76 0.43
CA LEU A 157 26.42 -7.67 -0.56
C LEU A 157 27.80 -7.09 -0.83
N SER A 158 28.27 -7.27 -2.07
CA SER A 158 29.43 -6.55 -2.59
C SER A 158 29.16 -5.05 -2.69
N PHE A 159 30.23 -4.26 -2.72
CA PHE A 159 30.09 -2.80 -2.88
C PHE A 159 29.40 -2.41 -4.20
N LYS A 160 29.58 -3.19 -5.27
CA LYS A 160 28.87 -2.99 -6.55
C LYS A 160 27.36 -3.19 -6.38
N GLU A 161 26.95 -4.28 -5.74
CA GLU A 161 25.53 -4.57 -5.49
C GLU A 161 24.90 -3.51 -4.57
N ILE A 162 25.63 -3.01 -3.56
CA ILE A 162 25.17 -1.89 -2.71
C ILE A 162 24.91 -0.62 -3.52
N ASN A 163 25.80 -0.28 -4.45
CA ASN A 163 25.62 0.89 -5.31
C ASN A 163 24.41 0.72 -6.25
N GLU A 164 24.24 -0.47 -6.81
CA GLU A 164 23.08 -0.81 -7.64
C GLU A 164 21.77 -0.72 -6.84
N LEU A 165 21.73 -1.27 -5.62
CA LEU A 165 20.59 -1.14 -4.71
C LEU A 165 20.28 0.33 -4.41
N ASN A 166 21.28 1.16 -4.14
CA ASN A 166 21.07 2.59 -3.91
C ASN A 166 20.40 3.29 -5.11
N LEU A 167 20.71 2.88 -6.34
CA LEU A 167 20.07 3.37 -7.55
C LEU A 167 18.63 2.86 -7.67
N ILE A 168 18.40 1.56 -7.49
CA ILE A 168 17.09 0.91 -7.59
C ILE A 168 16.11 1.45 -6.54
N LEU A 169 16.56 1.69 -5.31
CA LEU A 169 15.73 2.20 -4.22
C LEU A 169 15.51 3.72 -4.30
N SER A 170 16.30 4.44 -5.12
CA SER A 170 16.26 5.90 -5.21
C SER A 170 14.89 6.48 -5.65
N PRO A 171 14.19 5.95 -6.67
CA PRO A 171 13.04 6.58 -7.30
C PRO A 171 11.72 6.25 -6.61
N ILE A 172 11.71 5.60 -5.44
CA ILE A 172 10.46 5.18 -4.79
C ILE A 172 9.47 6.32 -4.50
N TYR A 173 10.00 7.53 -4.27
CA TYR A 173 9.21 8.75 -4.07
C TYR A 173 9.38 9.73 -5.24
N LYS A 174 9.70 9.22 -6.44
CA LYS A 174 9.69 10.03 -7.66
C LYS A 174 8.26 10.53 -7.89
N ASP A 175 8.11 11.79 -8.27
CA ASP A 175 6.81 12.44 -8.54
C ASP A 175 5.84 12.52 -7.34
N ILE A 176 6.32 12.19 -6.14
CA ILE A 176 5.61 12.36 -4.86
C ILE A 176 5.90 13.77 -4.33
N SER A 177 4.86 14.59 -4.30
CA SER A 177 4.92 15.98 -3.86
C SER A 177 5.12 16.10 -2.34
N GLN A 178 5.37 17.31 -1.84
CA GLN A 178 5.46 17.54 -0.39
C GLN A 178 4.11 17.34 0.32
N SER A 179 2.98 17.64 -0.34
CA SER A 179 1.65 17.35 0.21
C SER A 179 1.42 15.83 0.29
N ASP A 180 1.80 15.09 -0.75
CA ASP A 180 1.69 13.62 -0.75
C ASP A 180 2.51 13.03 0.40
N ARG A 181 3.73 13.53 0.63
CA ARG A 181 4.59 13.11 1.77
C ARG A 181 3.95 13.36 3.13
N ASN A 182 3.18 14.43 3.29
CA ASN A 182 2.48 14.70 4.54
C ASN A 182 1.39 13.66 4.79
N VAL A 183 0.66 13.26 3.75
CA VAL A 183 -0.32 12.15 3.80
C VAL A 183 0.39 10.86 4.21
N LEU A 184 1.50 10.50 3.56
CA LEU A 184 2.24 9.27 3.87
C LEU A 184 2.78 9.24 5.29
N ARG A 185 3.28 10.38 5.79
CA ARG A 185 3.71 10.51 7.19
C ARG A 185 2.53 10.33 8.16
N HIS A 186 1.36 10.87 7.80
CA HIS A 186 0.16 10.68 8.60
C HIS A 186 -0.24 9.20 8.62
N TYR A 187 -0.31 8.52 7.47
CA TYR A 187 -0.54 7.07 7.42
C TYR A 187 0.49 6.29 8.25
N ARG A 188 1.77 6.62 8.13
CA ARG A 188 2.85 5.96 8.89
C ARG A 188 2.67 6.08 10.40
N ASN A 189 2.28 7.26 10.88
CA ASN A 189 2.14 7.53 12.32
C ASN A 189 0.80 7.07 12.88
N THR A 190 -0.24 7.04 12.06
CA THR A 190 -1.63 6.87 12.52
C THR A 190 -2.17 5.46 12.24
N SER A 191 -1.73 4.77 11.19
CA SER A 191 -2.23 3.43 10.83
C SER A 191 -1.96 2.34 11.87
N THR A 192 -0.96 2.53 12.74
CA THR A 192 -0.68 1.63 13.86
C THR A 192 -1.58 1.86 15.08
N HIS A 193 -2.29 2.99 15.12
CA HIS A 193 -3.07 3.43 16.29
C HIS A 193 -4.55 3.73 15.97
N ARG A 194 -4.91 3.85 14.69
CA ARG A 194 -6.28 4.03 14.22
C ARG A 194 -6.57 3.05 13.10
N TYR A 195 -7.73 2.40 13.21
CA TYR A 195 -8.21 1.40 12.25
C TYR A 195 -8.52 1.99 10.87
N PHE A 196 -8.77 3.31 10.80
CA PHE A 196 -9.16 4.02 9.60
C PHE A 196 -8.47 5.39 9.56
N VAL A 197 -7.60 5.59 8.57
CA VAL A 197 -7.10 6.92 8.21
C VAL A 197 -8.05 7.44 7.13
N GLY A 198 -8.79 8.49 7.45
CA GLY A 198 -10.08 8.87 6.85
C GLY A 198 -10.14 8.91 5.32
N ILE A 199 -10.41 7.76 4.72
CA ILE A 199 -10.80 7.64 3.31
C ILE A 199 -12.30 7.71 3.28
N ASP A 200 -12.85 8.90 3.00
CA ASP A 200 -14.25 9.04 2.64
C ASP A 200 -15.25 8.38 3.62
N GLU A 201 -14.84 8.16 4.87
CA GLU A 201 -15.55 7.40 5.91
C GLU A 201 -15.95 8.35 7.04
N LEU A 202 -17.17 8.19 7.54
CA LEU A 202 -17.67 8.85 8.77
C LEU A 202 -17.05 8.22 10.03
N THR A 203 -15.78 7.82 9.99
CA THR A 203 -15.22 6.96 11.04
C THR A 203 -14.95 7.67 12.35
N VAL A 204 -14.93 9.00 12.37
CA VAL A 204 -15.17 9.74 13.61
C VAL A 204 -15.95 11.01 13.27
N ALA A 205 -17.27 10.99 13.53
CA ALA A 205 -18.06 12.22 13.50
C ALA A 205 -17.44 13.31 14.39
N LEU A 206 -16.60 12.93 15.37
CA LEU A 206 -15.91 13.80 16.31
C LEU A 206 -14.39 13.86 16.02
N GLN A 207 -13.91 14.94 15.41
CA GLN A 207 -12.47 15.19 15.26
C GLN A 207 -11.91 15.93 16.48
N LYS A 208 -10.71 15.53 16.92
CA LYS A 208 -9.97 16.21 18.00
C LYS A 208 -9.21 17.40 17.41
N ARG A 209 -9.63 18.63 17.74
CA ARG A 209 -8.97 19.87 17.30
C ARG A 209 -8.29 20.56 18.48
N MET A 210 -7.08 21.08 18.26
CA MET A 210 -6.41 21.94 19.23
C MET A 210 -7.11 23.30 19.26
N LEU A 211 -7.43 23.78 20.46
CA LEU A 211 -8.10 25.06 20.65
C LEU A 211 -7.09 26.19 20.68
N SER A 212 -7.38 27.29 19.98
CA SER A 212 -6.58 28.51 20.09
C SER A 212 -6.66 29.08 21.52
N VAL A 213 -5.71 29.95 21.89
CA VAL A 213 -5.73 30.64 23.20
C VAL A 213 -7.02 31.44 23.38
N LYS A 214 -7.47 32.13 22.31
CA LYS A 214 -8.71 32.90 22.29
C LYS A 214 -9.95 32.02 22.52
N GLU A 215 -10.03 30.85 21.89
CA GLU A 215 -11.15 29.93 22.07
C GLU A 215 -11.18 29.33 23.48
N ARG A 216 -10.02 28.95 24.03
CA ARG A 216 -9.93 28.45 25.40
C ARG A 216 -10.39 29.48 26.42
N GLN A 217 -10.00 30.74 26.24
CA GLN A 217 -10.44 31.84 27.08
C GLN A 217 -11.95 32.11 26.90
N LYS A 218 -12.44 32.14 25.66
CA LYS A 218 -13.85 32.42 25.34
C LYS A 218 -14.81 31.37 25.92
N PHE A 219 -14.40 30.10 25.95
CA PHE A 219 -15.24 28.99 26.40
C PHE A 219 -14.85 28.45 27.78
N ASN A 220 -13.89 29.10 28.45
CA ASN A 220 -13.36 28.71 29.76
C ASN A 220 -12.92 27.23 29.84
N ILE A 221 -12.34 26.71 28.76
CA ILE A 221 -11.94 25.31 28.64
C ILE A 221 -10.51 25.17 29.15
N GLN A 222 -10.33 24.40 30.23
CA GLN A 222 -9.00 24.11 30.80
C GLN A 222 -8.19 23.14 29.91
N GLN A 223 -8.87 22.33 29.10
CA GLN A 223 -8.24 21.40 28.18
C GLN A 223 -7.71 22.10 26.92
N THR A 224 -6.59 21.61 26.39
CA THR A 224 -5.96 22.12 25.16
C THR A 224 -6.70 21.70 23.89
N HIS A 225 -7.59 20.73 23.98
CA HIS A 225 -8.26 20.10 22.84
C HIS A 225 -9.77 20.06 23.06
N SER A 226 -10.52 20.08 21.97
CA SER A 226 -11.97 19.82 21.95
C SER A 226 -12.28 18.74 20.93
N TYR A 227 -13.37 18.02 21.16
CA TYR A 227 -13.99 17.14 20.16
C TYR A 227 -15.07 17.95 19.45
N GLY A 228 -14.91 18.16 18.15
CA GLY A 228 -15.87 18.86 17.31
C GLY A 228 -16.51 17.90 16.34
N LEU A 229 -17.83 18.05 16.10
CA LEU A 229 -18.49 17.29 15.06
C LEU A 229 -17.98 17.77 13.68
N SER A 230 -17.12 16.99 13.04
CA SER A 230 -16.57 17.27 11.71
C SER A 230 -17.07 16.17 10.80
N GLY A 231 -18.12 16.47 10.05
CA GLY A 231 -18.73 15.52 9.11
C GLY A 231 -17.95 15.34 7.80
N LEU A 232 -16.71 15.82 7.72
CA LEU A 232 -15.90 15.76 6.50
C LEU A 232 -14.74 14.76 6.69
N PRO A 233 -14.54 13.85 5.72
CA PRO A 233 -13.41 12.93 5.75
C PRO A 233 -12.09 13.69 5.70
N GLU A 234 -11.03 13.12 6.31
CA GLU A 234 -9.69 13.72 6.28
C GLU A 234 -9.13 13.78 4.85
N TYR A 235 -9.45 12.77 4.03
CA TYR A 235 -9.06 12.68 2.63
C TYR A 235 -10.19 12.07 1.78
N SER A 236 -10.27 12.49 0.52
CA SER A 236 -11.17 11.87 -0.47
C SER A 236 -10.52 10.65 -1.13
N PHE A 237 -11.33 9.73 -1.63
CA PHE A 237 -10.84 8.61 -2.43
C PHE A 237 -10.04 9.11 -3.66
N SER A 238 -10.52 10.14 -4.35
CA SER A 238 -9.87 10.72 -5.54
C SER A 238 -8.48 11.29 -5.26
N GLU A 239 -8.26 11.88 -4.09
CA GLU A 239 -6.93 12.38 -3.73
C GLU A 239 -5.97 11.23 -3.45
N LEU A 240 -6.42 10.25 -2.67
CA LEU A 240 -5.58 9.16 -2.24
C LEU A 240 -5.27 8.16 -3.35
N VAL A 241 -6.20 7.96 -4.29
CA VAL A 241 -6.00 7.04 -5.41
C VAL A 241 -4.86 7.51 -6.32
N ILE A 242 -4.76 8.83 -6.56
CA ILE A 242 -3.65 9.43 -7.32
C ILE A 242 -2.31 9.19 -6.62
N ILE A 243 -2.27 9.34 -5.29
CA ILE A 243 -1.06 9.08 -4.50
C ILE A 243 -0.69 7.59 -4.58
N ALA A 244 -1.68 6.70 -4.43
CA ALA A 244 -1.49 5.26 -4.50
C ALA A 244 -0.97 4.82 -5.88
N GLU A 245 -1.49 5.38 -6.98
CA GLU A 245 -1.01 5.07 -8.34
C GLU A 245 0.46 5.40 -8.54
N LYS A 246 0.87 6.62 -8.15
CA LYS A 246 2.28 7.02 -8.22
C LYS A 246 3.16 6.07 -7.43
N LEU A 247 2.75 5.71 -6.22
CA LEU A 247 3.50 4.80 -5.37
C LEU A 247 3.55 3.38 -5.91
N LEU A 248 2.45 2.85 -6.45
CA LEU A 248 2.40 1.53 -7.06
C LEU A 248 3.30 1.45 -8.30
N ASN A 249 3.29 2.48 -9.16
CA ASN A 249 4.18 2.56 -10.31
C ASN A 249 5.66 2.61 -9.90
N ASN A 250 5.99 3.40 -8.89
CA ASN A 250 7.34 3.48 -8.36
C ASN A 250 7.79 2.17 -7.70
N LEU A 251 6.88 1.52 -6.97
CA LEU A 251 7.10 0.24 -6.32
C LEU A 251 7.29 -0.88 -7.34
N ASP A 252 6.47 -0.95 -8.38
CA ASP A 252 6.62 -1.89 -9.49
C ASP A 252 7.96 -1.69 -10.21
N SER A 253 8.33 -0.44 -10.50
CA SER A 253 9.62 -0.12 -11.11
C SER A 253 10.80 -0.56 -10.24
N MET A 254 10.72 -0.33 -8.94
CA MET A 254 11.74 -0.76 -7.97
C MET A 254 11.83 -2.29 -7.90
N LEU A 255 10.70 -2.98 -7.71
CA LEU A 255 10.65 -4.44 -7.58
C LEU A 255 11.06 -5.14 -8.87
N SER A 256 10.60 -4.66 -10.03
CA SER A 256 11.02 -5.23 -11.32
C SER A 256 12.52 -5.09 -11.55
N GLN A 257 13.14 -3.94 -11.20
CA GLN A 257 14.60 -3.79 -11.28
C GLN A 257 15.33 -4.67 -10.26
N LEU A 258 14.81 -4.78 -9.04
CA LEU A 258 15.34 -5.65 -8.00
C LEU A 258 15.37 -7.11 -8.46
N LEU A 259 14.28 -7.60 -9.07
CA LEU A 259 14.20 -8.96 -9.63
C LEU A 259 15.20 -9.19 -10.78
N GLN A 260 15.63 -8.14 -11.47
CA GLN A 260 16.61 -8.22 -12.56
C GLN A 260 18.07 -8.13 -12.11
N MET A 261 18.34 -7.77 -10.85
CA MET A 261 19.71 -7.72 -10.33
C MET A 261 20.39 -9.09 -10.46
N ASP A 262 21.65 -9.10 -10.90
CA ASP A 262 22.42 -10.33 -11.15
C ASP A 262 22.43 -11.27 -9.93
N MET A 263 22.55 -10.71 -8.73
CA MET A 263 22.59 -11.48 -7.49
C MET A 263 21.25 -12.18 -7.21
N ILE A 264 20.14 -11.52 -7.53
CA ILE A 264 18.79 -12.02 -7.30
C ILE A 264 18.45 -13.05 -8.37
N ARG A 265 18.75 -12.77 -9.64
CA ARG A 265 18.53 -13.72 -10.75
C ARG A 265 19.29 -15.03 -10.58
N LYS A 266 20.46 -14.99 -9.93
CA LYS A 266 21.23 -16.20 -9.58
C LYS A 266 20.64 -16.95 -8.39
N SER A 267 19.97 -16.25 -7.49
CA SER A 267 19.42 -16.82 -6.25
C SER A 267 17.99 -17.33 -6.45
N VAL A 268 17.25 -16.81 -7.43
CA VAL A 268 15.82 -17.03 -7.59
C VAL A 268 15.47 -17.48 -8.99
N LYS A 269 14.65 -18.53 -9.08
CA LYS A 269 14.04 -18.94 -10.34
C LYS A 269 12.81 -18.08 -10.63
N LEU A 270 12.91 -17.22 -11.65
CA LEU A 270 11.78 -16.45 -12.14
C LEU A 270 11.02 -17.26 -13.19
N ILE A 271 9.70 -17.40 -12.99
CA ILE A 271 8.79 -18.04 -13.92
C ILE A 271 7.96 -16.93 -14.56
N GLU A 272 8.11 -16.72 -15.86
CA GLU A 272 7.31 -15.74 -16.60
C GLU A 272 5.88 -16.28 -16.77
N GLU A 273 4.89 -15.51 -16.32
CA GLU A 273 3.48 -15.80 -16.57
C GLU A 273 3.11 -15.28 -17.96
N LYS A 274 2.96 -16.20 -18.91
CA LYS A 274 2.36 -15.87 -20.20
C LYS A 274 0.91 -15.44 -19.95
N LYS A 275 0.60 -14.17 -20.27
CA LYS A 275 -0.77 -13.68 -20.34
C LYS A 275 -1.47 -14.21 -21.58
#